data_AF-A0AAV9UIE3-F1
#
_entry.id   AF-A0AAV9UIE3-F1
#
_cell.length_a   1.000
_cell.length_b   1.000
_cell.length_c   1.000
_cell.angle_alpha   90.00
_cell.angle_beta   90.00
_cell.angle_gamma   90.00
#
_symmetry.space_group_name_H-M   'P 1'
#
loop_
_entity.id
_entity.type
_entity.pdbx_description
1 polymer ?
#
loop_
_entity_poly.entity_id
_entity_poly.type
_entity_poly.pdbx_seq_one_letter_code
_entity_poly.pdbx_strand_id
1 'polypeptide(L)'
;MVTKVIIGLAIAAAVNAQAQPYAQCGGSGFTGPTSCISGWTCVYSNEWYSQCLQSTGTTAATTAKTTTKSTTTSSKAATTASTKTTTKASTTLATSTTKTSSQPAASGSCIAQCTVGYCTLNGGTTGGIGGTVSTVSTLDALIAALDNDTPKIVYISGTISGNVQVDVGSNTHVIGKSGSQLVGVGLRAWRRKNIVFSNLKISKCLAPIDNIIIQETTNVLVDHCDLSSDQAHDKDYYDGALDMSHATDFVTVSNTYVHDHYKCSLIGHSDNNGSEDTGHLRVTYYRNRWSSCNSRQPSVRFGTVHVVNNYFQNSELGYTSRMGAQMLVEYSKWVNVASIDYEESKQTGYVVTRGNDYGTGKTPILPVGTLNSVPYSYSTLAVGDVDSYTSANAGQKLSC
;
A
#
# COMPACT_ATOMS: atom_id res chain seq x y z
N MET A 1 37.84 -71.15 -7.14
CA MET A 1 36.73 -70.71 -6.27
C MET A 1 36.65 -69.19 -6.36
N VAL A 2 35.68 -68.64 -7.10
CA VAL A 2 35.44 -67.19 -7.16
C VAL A 2 33.96 -66.97 -6.91
N THR A 3 33.66 -66.56 -5.68
CA THR A 3 32.32 -66.30 -5.15
C THR A 3 31.85 -64.94 -5.66
N LYS A 4 30.80 -64.91 -6.49
CA LYS A 4 30.14 -63.65 -6.91
C LYS A 4 29.12 -63.25 -5.85
N VAL A 5 29.35 -62.10 -5.22
CA VAL A 5 28.44 -61.48 -4.25
C VAL A 5 27.34 -60.73 -5.01
N ILE A 6 26.08 -61.04 -4.70
CA ILE A 6 24.90 -60.33 -5.17
C ILE A 6 24.64 -59.17 -4.20
N ILE A 7 24.72 -57.93 -4.68
CA ILE A 7 24.35 -56.73 -3.91
C ILE A 7 22.84 -56.50 -4.11
N GLY A 8 22.07 -56.73 -3.05
CA GLY A 8 20.64 -56.42 -2.99
C GLY A 8 20.41 -54.91 -2.84
N LEU A 9 19.61 -54.33 -3.73
CA LEU A 9 19.17 -52.94 -3.66
C LEU A 9 18.00 -52.84 -2.67
N ALA A 10 18.24 -52.27 -1.49
CA ALA A 10 17.18 -51.97 -0.52
C ALA A 10 16.42 -50.71 -0.97
N ILE A 11 15.15 -50.85 -1.31
CA ILE A 11 14.25 -49.71 -1.56
C ILE A 11 13.80 -49.20 -0.19
N ALA A 12 14.36 -48.07 0.25
CA ALA A 12 13.85 -47.33 1.40
C ALA A 12 12.52 -46.67 1.00
N ALA A 13 11.41 -47.09 1.61
CA ALA A 13 10.16 -46.35 1.52
C ALA A 13 10.37 -44.98 2.18
N ALA A 14 10.25 -43.90 1.41
CA ALA A 14 10.26 -42.54 1.94
C ALA A 14 9.00 -42.35 2.80
N VAL A 15 9.18 -42.37 4.11
CA VAL A 15 8.16 -41.94 5.06
C VAL A 15 8.18 -40.42 5.02
N ASN A 16 7.25 -39.77 4.31
CA ASN A 16 7.11 -38.32 4.35
C ASN A 16 6.63 -37.93 5.76
N ALA A 17 7.56 -37.64 6.66
CA ALA A 17 7.30 -37.17 8.02
C ALA A 17 6.46 -35.89 7.97
N GLN A 18 5.44 -35.74 8.82
CA GLN A 18 4.57 -34.55 8.80
C GLN A 18 5.36 -33.24 8.99
N ALA A 19 4.93 -32.18 8.30
CA ALA A 19 5.49 -30.84 8.43
C ALA A 19 5.26 -30.28 9.85
N GLN A 20 6.34 -29.80 10.45
CA GLN A 20 6.35 -29.21 11.80
C GLN A 20 5.59 -27.87 11.83
N PRO A 21 5.26 -27.34 13.02
CA PRO A 21 4.74 -25.98 13.19
C PRO A 21 5.46 -24.95 12.31
N TYR A 22 4.71 -24.18 11.51
CA TYR A 22 5.23 -23.14 10.61
C TYR A 22 6.18 -23.63 9.50
N ALA A 23 6.34 -24.94 9.30
CA ALA A 23 7.12 -25.46 8.18
C ALA A 23 6.36 -25.34 6.86
N GLN A 24 7.10 -25.27 5.75
CA GLN A 24 6.52 -25.35 4.42
C GLN A 24 5.83 -26.71 4.23
N CYS A 25 4.62 -26.68 3.68
CA CYS A 25 3.79 -27.85 3.44
C CYS A 25 3.21 -27.90 2.02
N GLY A 26 3.68 -27.02 1.13
CA GLY A 26 3.22 -26.96 -0.26
C GLY A 26 3.92 -25.86 -1.04
N GLY A 27 3.63 -25.80 -2.33
CA GLY A 27 4.27 -24.90 -3.28
C GLY A 27 4.79 -25.63 -4.52
N SER A 28 4.77 -24.96 -5.67
CA SER A 28 5.32 -25.45 -6.93
C SER A 28 6.81 -25.78 -6.75
N GLY A 29 7.19 -27.01 -7.09
CA GLY A 29 8.55 -27.53 -6.90
C GLY A 29 8.89 -28.02 -5.48
N PHE A 30 7.99 -27.90 -4.50
CA PHE A 30 8.24 -28.41 -3.14
C PHE A 30 8.12 -29.94 -3.09
N THR A 31 9.18 -30.62 -2.66
CA THR A 31 9.27 -32.09 -2.54
C THR A 31 9.19 -32.60 -1.10
N GLY A 32 8.99 -31.69 -0.14
CA GLY A 32 8.89 -32.01 1.28
C GLY A 32 7.48 -32.47 1.72
N PRO A 33 7.24 -32.54 3.03
CA PRO A 33 5.98 -33.03 3.57
C PRO A 33 4.78 -32.15 3.25
N THR A 34 3.73 -32.70 2.65
CA THR A 34 2.53 -31.93 2.28
C THR A 34 1.43 -31.91 3.34
N SER A 35 1.64 -32.57 4.47
CA SER A 35 0.67 -32.71 5.56
C SER A 35 1.30 -32.23 6.87
N CYS A 36 0.61 -31.34 7.58
CA CYS A 36 1.05 -30.82 8.86
C CYS A 36 0.84 -31.82 10.01
N ILE A 37 1.54 -31.63 11.12
CA ILE A 37 1.28 -32.36 12.36
C ILE A 37 -0.14 -32.10 12.88
N SER A 38 -0.64 -32.98 13.75
CA SER A 38 -1.98 -32.84 14.35
C SER A 38 -2.18 -31.47 15.01
N GLY A 39 -3.33 -30.84 14.77
CA GLY A 39 -3.66 -29.49 15.25
C GLY A 39 -3.19 -28.35 14.33
N TRP A 40 -2.50 -28.67 13.24
CA TRP A 40 -2.00 -27.71 12.25
C TRP A 40 -2.58 -28.00 10.87
N THR A 41 -2.84 -26.96 10.11
CA THR A 41 -3.41 -27.04 8.76
C THR A 41 -2.44 -26.42 7.76
N CYS A 42 -2.26 -27.08 6.61
CA CYS A 42 -1.45 -26.52 5.54
C CYS A 42 -2.24 -25.40 4.85
N VAL A 43 -1.83 -24.17 5.06
CA VAL A 43 -2.50 -22.98 4.52
C VAL A 43 -1.72 -22.51 3.29
N TYR A 44 -2.41 -22.39 2.17
CA TYR A 44 -1.86 -21.85 0.93
C TYR A 44 -1.45 -20.39 1.12
N SER A 45 -0.21 -20.04 0.73
CA SER A 45 0.27 -18.66 0.76
C SER A 45 0.43 -18.10 -0.65
N ASN A 46 1.13 -18.82 -1.53
CA ASN A 46 1.26 -18.49 -2.95
C ASN A 46 1.61 -19.74 -3.77
N GLU A 47 1.75 -19.57 -5.09
CA GLU A 47 2.05 -20.67 -6.02
C GLU A 47 3.28 -21.50 -5.60
N TRP A 48 4.28 -20.87 -4.99
CA TRP A 48 5.56 -21.50 -4.62
C TRP A 48 5.63 -21.88 -3.14
N TYR A 49 4.62 -21.57 -2.32
CA TYR A 49 4.70 -21.74 -0.87
C TYR A 49 3.32 -21.93 -0.19
N SER A 50 3.23 -22.94 0.67
CA SER A 50 2.16 -23.13 1.66
C SER A 50 2.79 -23.43 3.02
N GLN A 51 2.15 -23.05 4.12
CA GLN A 51 2.73 -23.18 5.48
C GLN A 51 1.76 -23.84 6.46
N CYS A 52 2.29 -24.63 7.40
CA CYS A 52 1.52 -25.15 8.52
C CYS A 52 1.18 -24.05 9.54
N LEU A 53 -0.11 -23.76 9.73
CA LEU A 53 -0.61 -22.79 10.73
C LEU A 53 -1.60 -23.47 11.70
N GLN A 54 -1.72 -22.92 12.92
CA GLN A 54 -2.68 -23.42 13.93
C GLN A 54 -4.11 -23.10 13.52
N SER A 55 -4.96 -24.12 13.53
CA SER A 55 -6.41 -23.92 13.38
C SER A 55 -7.01 -23.61 14.74
N THR A 56 -7.51 -22.40 14.95
CA THR A 56 -8.33 -22.04 16.11
C THR A 56 -9.78 -22.41 15.82
N GLY A 57 -10.19 -23.65 16.14
CA GLY A 57 -11.60 -24.03 16.06
C GLY A 57 -11.89 -25.54 16.06
N THR A 58 -12.30 -26.01 17.23
CA THR A 58 -13.23 -27.12 17.58
C THR A 58 -13.68 -28.10 16.49
N THR A 59 -13.40 -29.38 16.77
CA THR A 59 -13.96 -30.65 16.26
C THR A 59 -15.21 -30.57 15.37
N ALA A 60 -15.07 -30.91 14.09
CA ALA A 60 -16.12 -31.56 13.30
C ALA A 60 -15.49 -32.44 12.20
N ALA A 61 -15.66 -33.75 12.33
CA ALA A 61 -15.26 -34.74 11.34
C ALA A 61 -16.04 -34.54 10.04
N THR A 62 -15.36 -34.58 8.89
CA THR A 62 -16.05 -34.72 7.59
C THR A 62 -15.38 -35.79 6.74
N THR A 63 -16.19 -36.79 6.42
CA THR A 63 -15.94 -37.97 5.61
C THR A 63 -15.56 -37.60 4.17
N ALA A 64 -14.57 -38.30 3.62
CA ALA A 64 -14.15 -38.19 2.23
C ALA A 64 -15.25 -38.69 1.26
N LYS A 65 -15.40 -38.01 0.11
CA LYS A 65 -15.97 -38.63 -1.10
C LYS A 65 -15.27 -38.14 -2.35
N THR A 66 -14.73 -39.11 -3.08
CA THR A 66 -13.98 -38.98 -4.33
C THR A 66 -14.92 -39.05 -5.55
N THR A 67 -14.41 -38.62 -6.71
CA THR A 67 -14.84 -38.90 -8.12
C THR A 67 -16.14 -38.21 -8.58
N THR A 68 -16.28 -37.66 -9.80
CA THR A 68 -15.56 -37.84 -11.09
C THR A 68 -15.89 -36.69 -12.05
N LYS A 69 -15.00 -36.45 -13.01
CA LYS A 69 -15.14 -35.59 -14.19
C LYS A 69 -16.02 -36.28 -15.25
N SER A 70 -16.97 -35.58 -15.86
CA SER A 70 -17.51 -35.92 -17.19
C SER A 70 -18.06 -34.70 -17.91
N THR A 71 -17.45 -34.47 -19.08
CA THR A 71 -17.90 -33.71 -20.24
C THR A 71 -19.09 -34.41 -20.92
N THR A 72 -20.10 -33.66 -21.40
CA THR A 72 -20.34 -33.40 -22.84
C THR A 72 -21.73 -32.80 -23.14
N THR A 73 -21.73 -31.97 -24.19
CA THR A 73 -22.76 -31.75 -25.22
C THR A 73 -24.06 -30.99 -24.91
N SER A 74 -24.05 -29.75 -25.40
CA SER A 74 -25.16 -28.98 -25.93
C SER A 74 -25.92 -29.72 -27.05
N SER A 75 -27.25 -29.65 -27.00
CA SER A 75 -28.11 -29.79 -28.18
C SER A 75 -29.31 -28.84 -28.08
N LYS A 76 -29.69 -28.34 -29.24
CA LYS A 76 -30.58 -27.21 -29.53
C LYS A 76 -31.78 -27.74 -30.32
N ALA A 77 -32.99 -27.26 -30.01
CA ALA A 77 -34.14 -27.00 -30.91
C ALA A 77 -35.44 -27.02 -30.07
N ALA A 78 -36.20 -25.92 -29.96
CA ALA A 78 -37.31 -25.50 -30.86
C ALA A 78 -38.53 -26.45 -30.72
N THR A 79 -39.80 -26.07 -30.57
CA THR A 79 -40.65 -24.92 -30.92
C THR A 79 -41.98 -25.19 -30.15
N THR A 80 -42.86 -24.30 -29.68
CA THR A 80 -43.83 -23.46 -30.42
C THR A 80 -44.76 -22.82 -29.37
N ALA A 81 -45.26 -21.63 -29.67
CA ALA A 81 -46.18 -20.83 -28.87
C ALA A 81 -47.59 -21.42 -28.72
N SER A 82 -48.28 -21.08 -27.62
CA SER A 82 -49.64 -20.52 -27.69
C SER A 82 -50.07 -19.87 -26.36
N THR A 83 -50.61 -18.67 -26.52
CA THR A 83 -51.20 -17.72 -25.57
C THR A 83 -52.45 -18.26 -24.88
N LYS A 84 -52.62 -17.97 -23.58
CA LYS A 84 -53.85 -17.30 -23.07
C LYS A 84 -53.73 -16.87 -21.61
N THR A 85 -54.26 -15.68 -21.40
CA THR A 85 -54.32 -14.82 -20.23
C THR A 85 -55.24 -15.37 -19.15
N THR A 86 -54.81 -15.31 -17.88
CA THR A 86 -55.72 -15.19 -16.73
C THR A 86 -55.01 -14.48 -15.57
N THR A 87 -55.62 -13.37 -15.17
CA THR A 87 -55.28 -12.49 -14.06
C THR A 87 -55.41 -13.20 -12.71
N LYS A 88 -54.38 -13.11 -11.87
CA LYS A 88 -54.52 -13.35 -10.43
C LYS A 88 -53.67 -12.35 -9.64
N ALA A 89 -54.35 -11.54 -8.84
CA ALA A 89 -53.75 -10.63 -7.88
C ALA A 89 -52.91 -11.42 -6.87
N SER A 90 -51.68 -10.95 -6.63
CA SER A 90 -50.78 -11.49 -5.61
C SER A 90 -50.27 -10.34 -4.75
N THR A 91 -50.71 -10.36 -3.51
CA THR A 91 -50.19 -9.60 -2.37
C THR A 91 -48.71 -9.93 -2.18
N THR A 92 -47.83 -8.92 -2.27
CA THR A 92 -46.41 -9.07 -1.92
C THR A 92 -46.07 -8.17 -0.74
N LEU A 93 -45.61 -8.84 0.33
CA LEU A 93 -44.91 -8.28 1.48
C LEU A 93 -43.54 -7.72 1.04
N ALA A 94 -43.07 -6.76 1.84
CA ALA A 94 -41.89 -5.93 1.70
C ALA A 94 -40.59 -6.62 1.23
N THR A 95 -39.81 -5.87 0.45
CA THR A 95 -38.34 -6.06 0.34
C THR A 95 -37.69 -4.69 0.52
N SER A 96 -36.98 -4.51 1.63
CA SER A 96 -36.21 -3.30 1.95
C SER A 96 -34.99 -3.21 1.03
N THR A 97 -35.07 -2.35 0.01
CA THR A 97 -33.93 -1.97 -0.82
C THR A 97 -33.17 -0.85 -0.13
N THR A 98 -31.92 -1.12 0.24
CA THR A 98 -30.97 -0.08 0.66
C THR A 98 -30.70 0.83 -0.53
N LYS A 99 -31.17 2.08 -0.43
CA LYS A 99 -30.98 3.09 -1.48
C LYS A 99 -29.55 3.63 -1.45
N THR A 100 -28.79 3.35 -2.51
CA THR A 100 -27.58 4.11 -2.86
C THR A 100 -28.01 5.51 -3.29
N SER A 101 -27.74 6.53 -2.48
CA SER A 101 -28.00 7.92 -2.83
C SER A 101 -26.82 8.51 -3.60
N SER A 102 -27.00 8.79 -4.89
CA SER A 102 -26.09 9.59 -5.70
C SER A 102 -26.48 11.07 -5.56
N GLN A 103 -25.70 11.84 -4.81
CA GLN A 103 -25.86 13.30 -4.72
C GLN A 103 -24.56 13.99 -5.18
N PRO A 104 -24.62 15.10 -5.95
CA PRO A 104 -23.42 15.84 -6.35
C PRO A 104 -22.87 16.67 -5.18
N ALA A 105 -21.56 16.65 -4.97
CA ALA A 105 -20.88 17.40 -3.91
C ALA A 105 -20.84 18.92 -4.23
N ALA A 106 -21.15 19.75 -3.23
CA ALA A 106 -21.03 21.22 -3.28
C ALA A 106 -19.87 21.72 -2.39
N SER A 107 -19.47 22.98 -2.59
CA SER A 107 -18.23 23.62 -2.12
C SER A 107 -17.85 23.34 -0.65
N GLY A 108 -16.60 22.89 -0.48
CA GLY A 108 -16.12 22.10 0.67
C GLY A 108 -15.48 20.76 0.25
N SER A 109 -15.22 20.57 -1.04
CA SER A 109 -14.93 19.27 -1.65
C SER A 109 -13.69 18.58 -1.07
N CYS A 110 -13.95 17.56 -0.25
CA CYS A 110 -13.02 16.55 0.22
C CYS A 110 -12.38 15.67 -0.87
N ILE A 111 -12.80 15.85 -2.13
CA ILE A 111 -12.24 15.16 -3.28
C ILE A 111 -10.97 15.91 -3.70
N ALA A 112 -9.83 15.48 -3.16
CA ALA A 112 -8.54 16.07 -3.45
C ALA A 112 -8.20 15.99 -4.95
N GLN A 113 -7.57 17.04 -5.48
CA GLN A 113 -7.13 17.08 -6.87
C GLN A 113 -5.62 17.26 -6.93
N CYS A 114 -4.99 16.59 -7.88
CA CYS A 114 -3.57 16.79 -8.13
C CYS A 114 -3.35 18.14 -8.84
N THR A 115 -2.80 19.11 -8.10
CA THR A 115 -2.59 20.49 -8.59
C THR A 115 -1.11 20.90 -8.59
N VAL A 116 -0.24 20.09 -8.00
CA VAL A 116 1.20 20.35 -7.85
C VAL A 116 1.96 19.02 -7.85
N GLY A 117 3.23 19.06 -8.20
CA GLY A 117 4.11 17.89 -8.10
C GLY A 117 4.04 16.95 -9.32
N TYR A 118 4.77 15.85 -9.25
CA TYR A 118 4.88 14.90 -10.35
C TYR A 118 3.55 14.24 -10.74
N CYS A 119 2.56 14.18 -9.85
CA CYS A 119 1.24 13.63 -10.19
C CYS A 119 0.52 14.45 -11.29
N THR A 120 0.93 15.72 -11.51
CA THR A 120 0.33 16.60 -12.53
C THR A 120 0.78 16.24 -13.95
N LEU A 121 1.86 15.48 -14.06
CA LEU A 121 2.45 15.08 -15.33
C LEU A 121 1.84 13.77 -15.83
N ASN A 122 2.31 13.28 -16.98
CA ASN A 122 1.89 12.00 -17.55
C ASN A 122 0.35 11.89 -17.71
N GLY A 123 -0.30 12.99 -18.10
CA GLY A 123 -1.77 13.06 -18.24
C GLY A 123 -2.52 13.41 -16.96
N GLY A 124 -1.82 13.54 -15.83
CA GLY A 124 -2.39 13.97 -14.55
C GLY A 124 -3.02 12.85 -13.73
N THR A 125 -3.41 13.19 -12.49
CA THR A 125 -4.13 12.29 -11.57
C THR A 125 -5.50 12.86 -11.25
N THR A 126 -6.55 12.15 -11.66
CA THR A 126 -7.97 12.49 -11.46
C THR A 126 -8.72 11.49 -10.59
N GLY A 127 -8.08 10.41 -10.16
CA GLY A 127 -8.68 9.34 -9.36
C GLY A 127 -9.97 8.83 -10.00
N GLY A 128 -11.02 8.70 -9.19
CA GLY A 128 -12.36 8.31 -9.64
C GLY A 128 -13.34 9.44 -9.93
N ILE A 129 -12.87 10.66 -10.24
CA ILE A 129 -13.78 11.74 -10.68
C ILE A 129 -14.59 11.27 -11.91
N GLY A 130 -15.90 11.52 -11.90
CA GLY A 130 -16.84 11.04 -12.91
C GLY A 130 -17.34 9.60 -12.71
N GLY A 131 -16.84 8.94 -11.66
CA GLY A 131 -17.21 7.58 -11.28
C GLY A 131 -18.40 7.46 -10.33
N THR A 132 -18.64 6.23 -9.85
CA THR A 132 -19.62 5.97 -8.79
C THR A 132 -19.13 6.50 -7.45
N VAL A 133 -20.05 6.83 -6.54
CA VAL A 133 -19.71 7.31 -5.20
C VAL A 133 -20.34 6.37 -4.17
N SER A 134 -19.55 5.88 -3.22
CA SER A 134 -20.02 5.03 -2.13
C SER A 134 -19.44 5.45 -0.79
N THR A 135 -20.07 5.03 0.31
CA THR A 135 -19.51 5.11 1.66
C THR A 135 -19.48 3.71 2.24
N VAL A 136 -18.36 3.33 2.85
CA VAL A 136 -18.15 2.04 3.52
C VAL A 136 -17.81 2.27 4.99
N SER A 137 -18.17 1.30 5.83
CA SER A 137 -17.93 1.32 7.29
C SER A 137 -17.55 -0.04 7.85
N THR A 138 -17.28 -1.02 6.98
CA THR A 138 -16.85 -2.37 7.35
C THR A 138 -15.72 -2.81 6.43
N LEU A 139 -14.89 -3.75 6.91
CA LEU A 139 -13.75 -4.24 6.15
C LEU A 139 -14.18 -4.93 4.84
N ASP A 140 -15.20 -5.79 4.89
CA ASP A 140 -15.71 -6.49 3.70
C ASP A 140 -16.23 -5.50 2.64
N ALA A 141 -16.93 -4.45 3.06
CA ALA A 141 -17.42 -3.43 2.14
C ALA A 141 -16.28 -2.61 1.54
N LEU A 142 -15.24 -2.32 2.32
CA LEU A 142 -14.03 -1.64 1.85
C LEU A 142 -13.31 -2.48 0.78
N ILE A 143 -13.06 -3.76 1.06
CA ILE A 143 -12.41 -4.70 0.12
C ILE A 143 -13.22 -4.77 -1.18
N ALA A 144 -14.52 -5.03 -1.08
CA ALA A 144 -15.38 -5.16 -2.26
C ALA A 144 -15.48 -3.87 -3.08
N ALA A 145 -15.49 -2.70 -2.43
CA ALA A 145 -15.60 -1.42 -3.12
C ALA A 145 -14.32 -1.05 -3.89
N LEU A 146 -13.14 -1.50 -3.43
CA LEU A 146 -11.85 -1.11 -4.00
C LEU A 146 -11.30 -2.08 -5.06
N ASP A 147 -11.79 -3.32 -5.10
CA ASP A 147 -11.31 -4.39 -5.98
C ASP A 147 -11.88 -4.34 -7.41
N ASN A 148 -11.59 -3.26 -8.15
CA ASN A 148 -11.78 -3.15 -9.61
C ASN A 148 -11.17 -1.83 -10.14
N ASP A 149 -11.09 -1.66 -11.46
CA ASP A 149 -10.52 -0.46 -12.09
C ASP A 149 -11.57 0.58 -12.57
N THR A 150 -12.87 0.33 -12.29
CA THR A 150 -13.90 1.27 -12.73
C THR A 150 -13.80 2.59 -11.95
N PRO A 151 -13.94 3.76 -12.61
CA PRO A 151 -13.88 5.04 -11.92
C PRO A 151 -14.82 5.09 -10.71
N LYS A 152 -14.28 5.42 -9.53
CA LYS A 152 -15.06 5.46 -8.28
C LYS A 152 -14.45 6.31 -7.17
N ILE A 153 -15.32 6.82 -6.31
CA ILE A 153 -15.00 7.52 -5.07
C ILE A 153 -15.56 6.71 -3.92
N VAL A 154 -14.69 6.21 -3.05
CA VAL A 154 -15.04 5.40 -1.88
C VAL A 154 -14.71 6.20 -0.62
N TYR A 155 -15.76 6.62 0.10
CA TYR A 155 -15.62 7.23 1.40
C TYR A 155 -15.54 6.18 2.50
N ILE A 156 -14.62 6.34 3.43
CA ILE A 156 -14.51 5.53 4.65
C ILE A 156 -15.16 6.29 5.79
N SER A 157 -16.00 5.62 6.57
CA SER A 157 -16.69 6.19 7.72
C SER A 157 -16.51 5.33 8.97
N GLY A 158 -16.37 5.98 10.12
CA GLY A 158 -16.10 5.30 11.38
C GLY A 158 -14.74 4.60 11.41
N THR A 159 -14.58 3.70 12.37
CA THR A 159 -13.37 2.88 12.53
C THR A 159 -13.55 1.55 11.82
N ILE A 160 -12.65 1.21 10.92
CA ILE A 160 -12.52 -0.13 10.33
C ILE A 160 -11.20 -0.72 10.82
N SER A 161 -11.28 -1.86 11.51
CA SER A 161 -10.11 -2.57 12.04
C SER A 161 -9.89 -3.89 11.33
N GLY A 162 -8.64 -4.36 11.28
CA GLY A 162 -8.27 -5.62 10.67
C GLY A 162 -6.78 -5.90 10.78
N ASN A 163 -6.30 -6.85 10.00
CA ASN A 163 -4.88 -7.15 9.82
C ASN A 163 -4.66 -7.59 8.37
N VAL A 164 -4.90 -6.66 7.44
CA VAL A 164 -4.93 -6.97 6.00
C VAL A 164 -4.43 -5.78 5.17
N GLN A 165 -3.75 -6.09 4.07
CA GLN A 165 -3.45 -5.14 3.01
C GLN A 165 -4.59 -5.19 1.97
N VAL A 166 -5.36 -4.11 1.85
CA VAL A 166 -6.46 -4.01 0.88
C VAL A 166 -5.95 -3.44 -0.44
N ASP A 167 -6.18 -4.16 -1.53
CA ASP A 167 -5.83 -3.69 -2.88
C ASP A 167 -6.78 -2.60 -3.36
N VAL A 168 -6.22 -1.57 -3.99
CA VAL A 168 -6.94 -0.43 -4.56
C VAL A 168 -6.77 -0.46 -6.07
N GLY A 169 -7.86 -0.64 -6.80
CA GLY A 169 -7.84 -0.60 -8.26
C GLY A 169 -7.70 0.82 -8.83
N SER A 170 -7.43 0.89 -10.13
CA SER A 170 -7.19 2.12 -10.87
C SER A 170 -8.42 3.05 -10.86
N ASN A 171 -8.20 4.33 -11.17
CA ASN A 171 -9.26 5.34 -11.27
C ASN A 171 -10.08 5.46 -9.98
N THR A 172 -9.39 5.53 -8.85
CA THR A 172 -10.06 5.48 -7.53
C THR A 172 -9.68 6.69 -6.68
N HIS A 173 -10.68 7.30 -6.06
CA HIS A 173 -10.49 8.08 -4.83
C HIS A 173 -10.83 7.21 -3.63
N VAL A 174 -9.92 7.08 -2.67
CA VAL A 174 -10.19 6.55 -1.34
C VAL A 174 -10.11 7.71 -0.36
N ILE A 175 -11.23 8.04 0.28
CA ILE A 175 -11.36 9.26 1.08
C ILE A 175 -11.79 8.92 2.49
N GLY A 176 -11.06 9.33 3.53
CA GLY A 176 -11.56 9.23 4.89
C GLY A 176 -12.54 10.36 5.21
N LYS A 177 -13.71 10.04 5.76
CA LYS A 177 -14.59 11.05 6.40
C LYS A 177 -13.95 11.58 7.68
N SER A 178 -14.35 12.77 8.12
CA SER A 178 -13.83 13.34 9.37
C SER A 178 -14.05 12.39 10.54
N GLY A 179 -12.97 12.05 11.27
CA GLY A 179 -13.01 11.11 12.39
C GLY A 179 -13.04 9.62 12.01
N SER A 180 -12.99 9.27 10.71
CA SER A 180 -12.82 7.88 10.28
C SER A 180 -11.38 7.42 10.45
N GLN A 181 -11.17 6.12 10.65
CA GLN A 181 -9.83 5.56 10.73
C GLN A 181 -9.77 4.09 10.29
N LEU A 182 -8.62 3.71 9.76
CA LEU A 182 -8.21 2.34 9.52
C LEU A 182 -7.20 1.93 10.60
N VAL A 183 -7.43 0.80 11.28
CA VAL A 183 -6.52 0.27 12.32
C VAL A 183 -6.10 -1.15 11.94
N GLY A 184 -4.82 -1.34 11.64
CA GLY A 184 -4.27 -2.60 11.13
C GLY A 184 -4.67 -2.93 9.69
N VAL A 185 -5.33 -2.01 8.99
CA VAL A 185 -5.75 -2.17 7.59
C VAL A 185 -4.93 -1.21 6.72
N GLY A 186 -4.01 -1.76 5.93
CA GLY A 186 -3.20 -1.00 4.97
C GLY A 186 -3.88 -0.92 3.61
N LEU A 187 -3.49 0.05 2.78
CA LEU A 187 -3.94 0.18 1.39
C LEU A 187 -2.79 -0.03 0.40
N ARG A 188 -2.99 -0.86 -0.62
CA ARG A 188 -1.98 -1.15 -1.65
C ARG A 188 -2.46 -0.76 -3.04
N ALA A 189 -1.66 0.00 -3.76
CA ALA A 189 -1.76 0.14 -5.20
C ALA A 189 -0.67 -0.69 -5.87
N TRP A 190 -1.03 -1.77 -6.54
CA TRP A 190 -0.10 -2.70 -7.20
C TRP A 190 -0.43 -2.84 -8.68
N ARG A 191 0.45 -2.40 -9.59
CA ARG A 191 0.21 -2.43 -11.04
C ARG A 191 -1.04 -1.67 -11.43
N ARG A 192 -1.15 -0.41 -10.99
CA ARG A 192 -2.32 0.44 -11.19
C ARG A 192 -1.94 1.79 -11.78
N LYS A 193 -2.96 2.62 -12.00
CA LYS A 193 -2.76 4.02 -12.32
C LYS A 193 -3.90 4.89 -11.83
N ASN A 194 -3.65 6.19 -11.71
CA ASN A 194 -4.67 7.20 -11.48
C ASN A 194 -5.44 6.97 -10.16
N ILE A 195 -4.74 7.05 -9.03
CA ILE A 195 -5.29 6.81 -7.69
C ILE A 195 -5.06 8.03 -6.80
N VAL A 196 -6.06 8.34 -5.99
CA VAL A 196 -5.99 9.38 -4.95
C VAL A 196 -6.32 8.76 -3.60
N PHE A 197 -5.37 8.83 -2.68
CA PHE A 197 -5.55 8.56 -1.25
C PHE A 197 -5.70 9.90 -0.56
N SER A 198 -6.84 10.16 0.09
CA SER A 198 -7.05 11.48 0.71
C SER A 198 -7.79 11.47 2.03
N ASN A 199 -7.41 12.36 2.94
CA ASN A 199 -8.04 12.50 4.26
C ASN A 199 -8.13 11.19 5.05
N LEU A 200 -7.19 10.27 4.86
CA LEU A 200 -7.20 8.97 5.54
C LEU A 200 -6.48 9.10 6.86
N LYS A 201 -6.94 8.36 7.88
CA LYS A 201 -6.16 8.07 9.08
C LYS A 201 -5.91 6.58 9.13
N ILE A 202 -4.66 6.15 8.98
CA ILE A 202 -4.28 4.73 8.95
C ILE A 202 -3.22 4.49 10.00
N SER A 203 -3.42 3.47 10.83
CA SER A 203 -2.49 3.19 11.91
C SER A 203 -2.29 1.71 12.21
N LYS A 204 -1.17 1.36 12.84
CA LYS A 204 -0.90 0.05 13.45
C LYS A 204 -0.98 -1.14 12.48
N CYS A 205 -0.58 -0.94 11.22
CA CYS A 205 -0.46 -2.00 10.23
C CYS A 205 0.72 -2.92 10.60
N LEU A 206 0.44 -4.13 11.09
CA LEU A 206 1.46 -5.09 11.47
C LEU A 206 2.28 -5.51 10.25
N ALA A 207 3.61 -5.60 10.39
CA ALA A 207 4.46 -6.10 9.32
C ALA A 207 3.94 -7.45 8.80
N PRO A 208 3.93 -7.69 7.48
CA PRO A 208 4.56 -6.89 6.42
C PRO A 208 3.62 -5.86 5.77
N ILE A 209 2.56 -5.44 6.45
CA ILE A 209 1.57 -4.50 5.91
C ILE A 209 2.06 -3.07 6.17
N ASP A 210 2.06 -2.25 5.12
CA ASP A 210 2.33 -0.82 5.24
C ASP A 210 1.01 -0.05 5.39
N ASN A 211 1.04 1.16 5.96
CA ASN A 211 -0.19 1.97 5.97
C ASN A 211 -0.65 2.26 4.53
N ILE A 212 0.27 2.71 3.66
CA ILE A 212 0.07 2.82 2.21
C ILE A 212 1.30 2.29 1.49
N ILE A 213 1.13 1.34 0.58
CA ILE A 213 2.20 0.84 -0.29
C ILE A 213 1.83 0.99 -1.77
N ILE A 214 2.74 1.55 -2.56
CA ILE A 214 2.56 1.84 -3.98
C ILE A 214 3.66 1.14 -4.76
N GLN A 215 3.28 0.26 -5.68
CA GLN A 215 4.22 -0.60 -6.40
C GLN A 215 3.78 -0.71 -7.87
N GLU A 216 4.72 -0.54 -8.80
CA GLU A 216 4.46 -0.61 -10.25
C GLU A 216 3.26 0.24 -10.68
N THR A 217 3.07 1.39 -10.04
CA THR A 217 1.88 2.22 -10.17
C THR A 217 2.25 3.64 -10.58
N THR A 218 1.45 4.23 -11.46
CA THR A 218 1.68 5.59 -11.97
C THR A 218 0.57 6.57 -11.62
N ASN A 219 0.88 7.86 -11.54
CA ASN A 219 -0.10 8.93 -11.33
C ASN A 219 -0.88 8.74 -10.03
N VAL A 220 -0.22 9.01 -8.91
CA VAL A 220 -0.80 8.86 -7.56
C VAL A 220 -0.71 10.16 -6.78
N LEU A 221 -1.80 10.50 -6.10
CA LEU A 221 -1.83 11.56 -5.09
C LEU A 221 -2.10 10.95 -3.72
N VAL A 222 -1.26 11.29 -2.74
CA VAL A 222 -1.51 11.05 -1.31
C VAL A 222 -1.66 12.43 -0.66
N ASP A 223 -2.86 12.81 -0.24
CA ASP A 223 -3.13 14.17 0.24
C ASP A 223 -3.89 14.19 1.57
N HIS A 224 -3.46 14.99 2.55
CA HIS A 224 -4.15 15.09 3.85
C HIS A 224 -4.28 13.75 4.60
N CYS A 225 -3.33 12.82 4.44
CA CYS A 225 -3.35 11.56 5.19
C CYS A 225 -2.64 11.71 6.56
N ASP A 226 -3.08 10.97 7.57
CA ASP A 226 -2.46 10.79 8.88
C ASP A 226 -2.04 9.32 9.00
N LEU A 227 -0.73 9.06 9.00
CA LEU A 227 -0.13 7.73 8.92
C LEU A 227 0.77 7.50 10.13
N SER A 228 0.48 6.48 10.92
CA SER A 228 1.21 6.26 12.17
C SER A 228 1.26 4.82 12.66
N SER A 229 2.14 4.56 13.61
CA SER A 229 2.11 3.31 14.39
C SER A 229 2.45 3.61 15.85
N ASP A 230 3.51 3.01 16.38
CA ASP A 230 4.22 3.44 17.59
C ASP A 230 5.68 2.99 17.49
N GLN A 231 6.50 3.43 18.44
CA GLN A 231 7.87 2.96 18.62
C GLN A 231 8.06 2.18 19.94
N ALA A 232 7.01 1.51 20.43
CA ALA A 232 7.07 0.75 21.69
C ALA A 232 7.63 -0.67 21.52
N HIS A 233 7.95 -1.06 20.29
CA HIS A 233 8.38 -2.38 19.88
C HIS A 233 9.67 -2.29 19.06
N ASP A 234 10.20 -3.42 18.60
CA ASP A 234 11.32 -3.37 17.67
C ASP A 234 10.90 -2.78 16.32
N LYS A 235 11.90 -2.33 15.55
CA LYS A 235 11.70 -1.61 14.29
C LYS A 235 10.97 -2.40 13.20
N ASP A 236 10.88 -3.73 13.31
CA ASP A 236 10.28 -4.61 12.31
C ASP A 236 8.93 -5.20 12.76
N TYR A 237 8.43 -4.80 13.94
CA TYR A 237 7.06 -5.10 14.36
C TYR A 237 6.01 -4.49 13.40
N TYR A 238 6.28 -3.27 12.94
CA TYR A 238 5.59 -2.63 11.82
C TYR A 238 6.56 -2.49 10.64
N ASP A 239 6.05 -2.36 9.41
CA ASP A 239 6.90 -2.11 8.23
C ASP A 239 6.98 -0.64 7.83
N GLY A 240 6.52 -0.24 6.65
CA GLY A 240 6.52 1.15 6.17
C GLY A 240 5.24 1.91 6.52
N ALA A 241 5.33 3.22 6.78
CA ALA A 241 4.13 4.05 6.79
C ALA A 241 3.68 4.37 5.35
N LEU A 242 4.61 4.79 4.49
CA LEU A 242 4.32 5.11 3.09
C LEU A 242 5.48 4.70 2.18
N ASP A 243 5.34 3.58 1.49
CA ASP A 243 6.41 3.02 0.66
C ASP A 243 6.05 3.03 -0.84
N MET A 244 7.07 3.30 -1.66
CA MET A 244 7.00 3.39 -3.12
C MET A 244 8.12 2.54 -3.73
N SER A 245 7.78 1.57 -4.57
CA SER A 245 8.77 0.64 -5.16
C SER A 245 8.39 0.18 -6.56
N HIS A 246 9.25 -0.61 -7.19
CA HIS A 246 9.01 -1.27 -8.48
C HIS A 246 8.56 -0.31 -9.57
N ALA A 247 9.45 0.56 -10.05
CA ALA A 247 9.16 1.52 -11.12
C ALA A 247 7.89 2.40 -10.89
N THR A 248 7.43 2.54 -9.65
CA THR A 248 6.36 3.48 -9.29
C THR A 248 6.75 4.87 -9.75
N ASP A 249 5.78 5.65 -10.24
CA ASP A 249 6.11 6.90 -10.88
C ASP A 249 5.01 7.94 -10.83
N PHE A 250 5.39 9.20 -11.02
CA PHE A 250 4.47 10.34 -11.03
C PHE A 250 3.62 10.42 -9.75
N VAL A 251 4.29 10.41 -8.60
CA VAL A 251 3.63 10.45 -7.29
C VAL A 251 3.79 11.83 -6.65
N THR A 252 2.74 12.31 -5.98
CA THR A 252 2.84 13.44 -5.08
C THR A 252 2.20 13.10 -3.74
N VAL A 253 2.93 13.42 -2.68
CA VAL A 253 2.52 13.31 -1.30
C VAL A 253 2.43 14.73 -0.77
N SER A 254 1.23 15.20 -0.47
CA SER A 254 0.97 16.57 -0.01
C SER A 254 0.17 16.63 1.27
N ASN A 255 0.45 17.65 2.10
CA ASN A 255 -0.28 17.91 3.35
C ASN A 255 -0.48 16.64 4.21
N THR A 256 0.42 15.67 4.16
CA THR A 256 0.29 14.39 4.87
C THR A 256 1.11 14.48 6.17
N TYR A 257 0.59 13.89 7.24
CA TYR A 257 1.27 13.78 8.53
C TYR A 257 1.71 12.33 8.74
N VAL A 258 3.02 12.08 8.74
CA VAL A 258 3.59 10.76 9.03
C VAL A 258 4.28 10.83 10.38
N HIS A 259 3.87 9.98 11.33
CA HIS A 259 4.40 10.10 12.68
C HIS A 259 4.39 8.83 13.52
N ASP A 260 5.17 8.86 14.60
CA ASP A 260 5.27 7.79 15.59
C ASP A 260 5.52 6.42 14.92
N HIS A 261 6.55 6.36 14.07
CA HIS A 261 6.84 5.21 13.22
C HIS A 261 8.34 4.95 13.10
N TYR A 262 8.77 3.69 13.00
CA TYR A 262 10.19 3.38 12.79
C TYR A 262 10.65 3.68 11.35
N LYS A 263 10.02 3.06 10.36
CA LYS A 263 10.36 3.23 8.93
C LYS A 263 9.29 4.08 8.25
N CYS A 264 9.52 5.39 8.13
CA CYS A 264 8.46 6.31 7.70
C CYS A 264 8.14 6.22 6.20
N SER A 265 9.10 6.44 5.29
CA SER A 265 8.82 6.37 3.85
C SER A 265 10.00 5.94 3.00
N LEU A 266 9.86 4.81 2.31
CA LEU A 266 10.84 4.25 1.38
C LEU A 266 10.50 4.58 -0.09
N ILE A 267 11.52 4.93 -0.88
CA ILE A 267 11.46 5.03 -2.34
C ILE A 267 12.56 4.14 -2.91
N GLY A 268 12.18 3.03 -3.54
CA GLY A 268 13.10 2.03 -4.09
C GLY A 268 13.57 1.03 -3.02
N HIS A 269 13.11 -0.21 -3.15
CA HIS A 269 13.19 -1.20 -2.07
C HIS A 269 14.56 -1.91 -1.95
N SER A 270 15.40 -1.89 -3.00
CA SER A 270 16.62 -2.69 -3.04
C SER A 270 17.71 -2.05 -3.90
N ASP A 271 18.97 -2.09 -3.44
CA ASP A 271 20.15 -1.69 -4.22
C ASP A 271 20.31 -2.50 -5.53
N ASN A 272 19.69 -3.69 -5.60
CA ASN A 272 19.80 -4.57 -6.77
C ASN A 272 18.64 -4.38 -7.76
N ASN A 273 17.71 -3.46 -7.53
CA ASN A 273 16.55 -3.24 -8.40
C ASN A 273 16.77 -2.15 -9.46
N GLY A 274 18.02 -1.73 -9.68
CA GLY A 274 18.34 -0.60 -10.56
C GLY A 274 17.87 -0.78 -12.00
N SER A 275 17.76 -2.01 -12.53
CA SER A 275 17.25 -2.26 -13.88
C SER A 275 15.78 -1.90 -14.07
N GLU A 276 14.99 -1.96 -13.00
CA GLU A 276 13.57 -1.58 -12.99
C GLU A 276 13.37 -0.14 -12.53
N ASP A 277 14.08 0.28 -11.47
CA ASP A 277 13.81 1.58 -10.82
C ASP A 277 14.52 2.77 -11.49
N THR A 278 15.59 2.55 -12.26
CA THR A 278 16.31 3.65 -12.91
C THR A 278 15.45 4.30 -14.00
N GLY A 279 15.26 5.62 -13.90
CA GLY A 279 14.39 6.39 -14.80
C GLY A 279 12.94 6.54 -14.31
N HIS A 280 12.61 5.90 -13.18
CA HIS A 280 11.31 5.95 -12.51
C HIS A 280 11.44 6.61 -11.12
N LEU A 281 10.49 6.32 -10.22
CA LEU A 281 10.48 6.81 -8.84
C LEU A 281 10.51 8.33 -8.75
N ARG A 282 9.75 9.01 -9.62
CA ARG A 282 9.58 10.48 -9.56
C ARG A 282 8.51 10.82 -8.54
N VAL A 283 8.95 11.35 -7.40
CA VAL A 283 8.09 11.62 -6.23
C VAL A 283 8.25 13.05 -5.76
N THR A 284 7.13 13.70 -5.42
CA THR A 284 7.12 15.01 -4.78
C THR A 284 6.58 14.89 -3.36
N TYR A 285 7.32 15.39 -2.37
CA TYR A 285 6.81 15.64 -1.02
C TYR A 285 6.58 17.15 -0.86
N TYR A 286 5.33 17.56 -0.73
CA TYR A 286 4.91 18.97 -0.73
C TYR A 286 4.13 19.32 0.54
N ARG A 287 4.73 20.11 1.45
CA ARG A 287 4.04 20.60 2.66
C ARG A 287 3.56 19.51 3.62
N ASN A 288 4.34 18.43 3.75
CA ASN A 288 4.04 17.37 4.71
C ASN A 288 4.62 17.70 6.09
N ARG A 289 4.06 17.05 7.11
CA ARG A 289 4.61 17.05 8.47
C ARG A 289 5.14 15.65 8.78
N TRP A 290 6.29 15.61 9.45
CA TRP A 290 6.90 14.37 9.91
C TRP A 290 7.31 14.54 11.36
N SER A 291 6.94 13.61 12.24
CA SER A 291 7.27 13.70 13.67
C SER A 291 7.56 12.33 14.24
N SER A 292 8.55 12.21 15.12
CA SER A 292 8.78 10.93 15.81
C SER A 292 8.96 9.78 14.79
N CYS A 293 9.69 10.05 13.72
CA CYS A 293 10.14 9.01 12.80
C CYS A 293 11.50 8.53 13.30
N ASN A 294 11.71 7.22 13.42
CA ASN A 294 13.09 6.76 13.61
C ASN A 294 13.90 7.09 12.34
N SER A 295 13.45 6.65 11.17
CA SER A 295 14.18 6.89 9.92
C SER A 295 13.28 7.03 8.69
N ARG A 296 13.91 7.26 7.53
CA ARG A 296 13.31 7.30 6.19
C ARG A 296 12.36 8.49 5.98
N GLN A 297 12.90 9.71 5.94
CA GLN A 297 12.11 10.94 5.76
C GLN A 297 12.44 11.77 4.48
N PRO A 298 12.35 11.23 3.26
CA PRO A 298 12.22 9.84 2.84
C PRO A 298 13.58 9.15 2.65
N SER A 299 13.59 7.84 2.47
CA SER A 299 14.79 7.08 2.10
C SER A 299 14.77 6.70 0.62
N VAL A 300 15.68 7.24 -0.19
CA VAL A 300 15.58 7.19 -1.66
C VAL A 300 16.69 6.37 -2.30
N ARG A 301 16.32 5.53 -3.28
CA ARG A 301 17.22 4.87 -4.23
C ARG A 301 16.79 5.18 -5.66
N PHE A 302 17.76 5.41 -6.57
CA PHE A 302 17.63 5.63 -8.02
C PHE A 302 16.78 6.82 -8.49
N GLY A 303 15.68 7.14 -7.79
CA GLY A 303 14.65 8.06 -8.21
C GLY A 303 15.04 9.53 -8.23
N THR A 304 14.11 10.32 -8.75
CA THR A 304 14.19 11.78 -8.80
C THR A 304 13.15 12.37 -7.86
N VAL A 305 13.58 12.93 -6.72
CA VAL A 305 12.66 13.30 -5.63
C VAL A 305 12.75 14.79 -5.32
N HIS A 306 11.60 15.43 -5.25
CA HIS A 306 11.48 16.83 -4.85
C HIS A 306 10.84 16.92 -3.46
N VAL A 307 11.54 17.54 -2.51
CA VAL A 307 11.07 17.75 -1.13
C VAL A 307 10.99 19.25 -0.90
N VAL A 308 9.79 19.81 -0.76
CA VAL A 308 9.63 21.26 -0.56
C VAL A 308 8.59 21.62 0.51
N ASN A 309 8.97 22.59 1.36
CA ASN A 309 8.18 23.06 2.50
C ASN A 309 7.71 21.96 3.46
N ASN A 310 8.50 20.91 3.66
CA ASN A 310 8.19 19.87 4.64
C ASN A 310 8.73 20.28 6.02
N TYR A 311 7.99 19.90 7.06
CA TYR A 311 8.41 20.09 8.44
C TYR A 311 8.76 18.74 9.07
N PHE A 312 10.02 18.56 9.47
CA PHE A 312 10.53 17.34 10.10
C PHE A 312 10.89 17.62 11.56
N GLN A 313 10.39 16.81 12.48
CA GLN A 313 10.71 16.99 13.90
C GLN A 313 10.97 15.69 14.65
N ASN A 314 11.80 15.78 15.70
CA ASN A 314 12.01 14.74 16.72
C ASN A 314 12.26 13.36 16.11
N SER A 315 13.24 13.26 15.21
CA SER A 315 13.50 12.06 14.42
C SER A 315 14.97 11.69 14.46
N GLU A 316 15.33 10.40 14.36
CA GLU A 316 16.75 10.01 14.40
C GLU A 316 17.41 10.29 13.05
N LEU A 317 16.76 9.94 11.94
CA LEU A 317 17.28 10.10 10.60
C LEU A 317 16.27 10.80 9.67
N GLY A 318 16.73 11.89 9.05
CA GLY A 318 16.02 12.62 8.01
C GLY A 318 15.95 11.90 6.66
N TYR A 319 16.13 12.64 5.57
CA TYR A 319 16.17 12.04 4.24
C TYR A 319 17.51 11.34 3.97
N THR A 320 17.49 10.31 3.12
CA THR A 320 18.70 9.69 2.57
C THR A 320 18.63 9.64 1.04
N SER A 321 19.77 9.83 0.38
CA SER A 321 19.90 9.75 -1.09
C SER A 321 20.95 8.71 -1.44
N ARG A 322 20.54 7.64 -2.13
CA ARG A 322 21.37 6.45 -2.35
C ARG A 322 21.26 5.95 -3.78
N MET A 323 22.19 5.11 -4.19
CA MET A 323 22.18 4.43 -5.49
C MET A 323 21.95 5.38 -6.67
N GLY A 324 22.67 6.51 -6.67
CA GLY A 324 22.59 7.52 -7.73
C GLY A 324 21.31 8.37 -7.75
N ALA A 325 20.43 8.24 -6.75
CA ALA A 325 19.23 9.09 -6.63
C ALA A 325 19.55 10.58 -6.71
N GLN A 326 18.63 11.36 -7.27
CA GLN A 326 18.74 12.81 -7.39
C GLN A 326 17.63 13.48 -6.59
N MET A 327 18.00 14.29 -5.60
CA MET A 327 17.05 15.02 -4.78
C MET A 327 17.17 16.53 -4.95
N LEU A 328 16.05 17.22 -4.95
CA LEU A 328 15.95 18.68 -4.80
C LEU A 328 15.19 18.93 -3.50
N VAL A 329 15.85 19.57 -2.54
CA VAL A 329 15.31 19.79 -1.19
C VAL A 329 15.27 21.29 -0.93
N GLU A 330 14.07 21.86 -0.85
CA GLU A 330 13.88 23.31 -0.82
C GLU A 330 12.99 23.77 0.34
N TYR A 331 13.35 24.89 0.97
CA TYR A 331 12.55 25.63 1.94
C TYR A 331 11.86 24.75 3.00
N SER A 332 12.52 23.67 3.42
CA SER A 332 12.01 22.71 4.40
C SER A 332 12.73 22.91 5.73
N LYS A 333 12.11 22.46 6.82
CA LYS A 333 12.58 22.75 8.18
C LYS A 333 12.75 21.48 9.00
N TRP A 334 13.88 21.35 9.69
CA TRP A 334 14.22 20.27 10.61
C TRP A 334 14.36 20.82 12.03
N VAL A 335 13.74 20.14 12.99
CA VAL A 335 13.81 20.48 14.42
C VAL A 335 14.07 19.22 15.22
N ASN A 336 15.20 19.14 15.93
CA ASN A 336 15.59 17.93 16.67
C ASN A 336 15.64 16.68 15.78
N VAL A 337 16.27 16.78 14.61
CA VAL A 337 16.56 15.63 13.77
C VAL A 337 18.04 15.29 13.90
N ALA A 338 18.35 14.10 14.43
CA ALA A 338 19.69 13.78 14.90
C ALA A 338 20.73 13.67 13.78
N SER A 339 20.34 13.12 12.63
CA SER A 339 21.17 13.05 11.43
C SER A 339 20.39 13.28 10.14
N ILE A 340 21.08 13.75 9.11
CA ILE A 340 20.60 13.79 7.74
C ILE A 340 21.60 13.05 6.89
N ASP A 341 21.10 11.99 6.27
CA ASP A 341 21.87 11.04 5.49
C ASP A 341 22.96 10.28 6.26
N TYR A 342 23.28 9.07 5.78
CA TYR A 342 24.52 8.36 6.05
C TYR A 342 24.73 7.27 4.99
N GLU A 343 25.97 6.78 4.88
CA GLU A 343 26.33 5.79 3.89
C GLU A 343 25.80 4.40 4.27
N GLU A 344 24.70 3.98 3.62
CA GLU A 344 24.04 2.69 3.84
C GLU A 344 24.09 1.74 2.65
N SER A 345 24.27 2.30 1.46
CA SER A 345 24.14 1.59 0.18
C SER A 345 25.48 1.55 -0.53
N LYS A 346 25.59 0.65 -1.52
CA LYS A 346 26.83 0.46 -2.31
C LYS A 346 27.28 1.72 -3.05
N GLN A 347 26.37 2.65 -3.31
CA GLN A 347 26.63 3.93 -3.95
C GLN A 347 25.85 5.02 -3.25
N THR A 348 26.49 6.18 -3.09
CA THR A 348 25.81 7.40 -2.64
C THR A 348 24.86 7.94 -3.72
N GLY A 349 23.89 8.74 -3.30
CA GLY A 349 23.08 9.56 -4.19
C GLY A 349 23.55 11.01 -4.16
N TYR A 350 22.67 11.91 -4.58
CA TYR A 350 22.98 13.32 -4.71
C TYR A 350 21.83 14.20 -4.24
N VAL A 351 22.15 15.43 -3.84
CA VAL A 351 21.17 16.41 -3.41
C VAL A 351 21.53 17.82 -3.87
N VAL A 352 20.52 18.59 -4.28
CA VAL A 352 20.58 20.05 -4.41
C VAL A 352 19.72 20.63 -3.29
N THR A 353 20.26 21.54 -2.49
CA THR A 353 19.54 22.14 -1.35
C THR A 353 19.38 23.65 -1.51
N ARG A 354 18.23 24.21 -1.11
CA ARG A 354 17.95 25.66 -1.18
C ARG A 354 17.08 26.13 -0.02
N GLY A 355 17.51 27.16 0.69
CA GLY A 355 16.66 27.85 1.68
C GLY A 355 16.13 26.96 2.83
N ASN A 356 16.75 25.81 3.08
CA ASN A 356 16.37 24.90 4.16
C ASN A 356 16.86 25.42 5.52
N ASP A 357 16.10 25.12 6.57
CA ASP A 357 16.47 25.35 7.96
C ASP A 357 16.70 24.00 8.63
N TYR A 358 17.96 23.64 8.86
CA TYR A 358 18.31 22.36 9.49
C TYR A 358 18.24 22.40 11.03
N GLY A 359 17.86 23.54 11.62
CA GLY A 359 17.81 23.72 13.07
C GLY A 359 19.16 23.44 13.74
N THR A 360 19.15 22.60 14.76
CA THR A 360 20.36 22.07 15.43
C THR A 360 20.96 20.84 14.74
N GLY A 361 20.30 20.33 13.69
CA GLY A 361 20.77 19.19 12.92
C GLY A 361 21.99 19.55 12.05
N LYS A 362 22.72 18.51 11.63
CA LYS A 362 23.86 18.70 10.72
C LYS A 362 23.37 18.92 9.29
N THR A 363 24.04 19.82 8.58
CA THR A 363 23.86 19.97 7.14
C THR A 363 24.20 18.67 6.40
N PRO A 364 23.58 18.39 5.24
CA PRO A 364 23.79 17.14 4.51
C PRO A 364 25.26 16.92 4.13
N ILE A 365 25.73 15.67 4.21
CA ILE A 365 27.08 15.25 3.79
C ILE A 365 27.09 14.76 2.32
N LEU A 366 25.92 14.69 1.69
CA LEU A 366 25.73 14.19 0.34
C LEU A 366 26.41 15.06 -0.74
N PRO A 367 26.99 14.45 -1.79
CA PRO A 367 27.45 15.17 -2.97
C PRO A 367 26.35 15.98 -3.65
N VAL A 368 26.74 17.10 -4.27
CA VAL A 368 25.80 17.96 -5.00
C VAL A 368 25.37 17.29 -6.30
N GLY A 369 24.05 17.25 -6.53
CA GLY A 369 23.45 16.64 -7.71
C GLY A 369 23.19 17.58 -8.88
N THR A 370 22.41 17.10 -9.84
CA THR A 370 22.07 17.84 -11.07
C THR A 370 20.61 18.29 -11.13
N LEU A 371 19.75 17.84 -10.20
CA LEU A 371 18.33 18.20 -10.15
C LEU A 371 18.12 19.64 -9.66
N ASN A 372 18.35 20.60 -10.56
CA ASN A 372 18.23 22.03 -10.28
C ASN A 372 16.82 22.59 -10.53
N SER A 373 15.94 21.83 -11.16
CA SER A 373 14.58 22.25 -11.45
C SER A 373 13.69 21.04 -11.61
N VAL A 374 12.39 21.24 -11.42
CA VAL A 374 11.35 20.23 -11.65
C VAL A 374 10.43 20.68 -12.78
N PRO A 375 9.84 19.74 -13.54
CA PRO A 375 9.07 20.06 -14.75
C PRO A 375 7.59 20.40 -14.48
N TYR A 376 7.28 20.97 -13.31
CA TYR A 376 5.94 21.43 -12.93
C TYR A 376 6.02 22.74 -12.16
N SER A 377 4.92 23.50 -12.15
CA SER A 377 4.81 24.72 -11.35
C SER A 377 4.50 24.40 -9.89
N TYR A 378 5.05 25.20 -8.97
CA TYR A 378 4.78 25.12 -7.54
C TYR A 378 4.98 26.49 -6.90
N SER A 379 4.36 26.68 -5.74
CA SER A 379 4.64 27.84 -4.88
C SER A 379 5.42 27.39 -3.65
N THR A 380 6.20 28.30 -3.09
CA THR A 380 6.93 28.07 -1.84
C THR A 380 6.37 28.94 -0.72
N LEU A 381 6.42 28.41 0.49
CA LEU A 381 6.32 29.16 1.74
C LEU A 381 7.72 29.63 2.14
N ALA A 382 7.80 30.73 2.87
CA ALA A 382 9.03 31.05 3.58
C ALA A 382 9.31 29.94 4.61
N VAL A 383 10.58 29.57 4.80
CA VAL A 383 10.94 28.45 5.68
C VAL A 383 10.47 28.65 7.14
N GLY A 384 10.34 29.89 7.58
CA GLY A 384 9.79 30.25 8.89
C GLY A 384 8.30 29.91 9.07
N ASP A 385 7.52 29.88 7.99
CA ASP A 385 6.06 29.66 8.03
C ASP A 385 5.70 28.18 7.93
N VAL A 386 6.64 27.32 7.55
CA VAL A 386 6.44 25.89 7.27
C VAL A 386 5.83 25.13 8.45
N ASP A 387 6.28 25.39 9.68
CA ASP A 387 5.72 24.74 10.87
C ASP A 387 4.24 25.13 11.07
N SER A 388 3.95 26.43 11.03
CA SER A 388 2.59 26.93 11.22
C SER A 388 1.62 26.38 10.17
N TYR A 389 2.04 26.37 8.90
CA TYR A 389 1.23 25.83 7.81
C TYR A 389 0.99 24.33 7.99
N THR A 390 2.05 23.54 8.20
CA THR A 390 1.93 22.08 8.27
C THR A 390 1.18 21.66 9.54
N SER A 391 1.35 22.38 10.66
CA SER A 391 0.56 22.19 11.88
C SER A 391 -0.93 22.47 11.65
N ALA A 392 -1.29 23.43 10.81
CA ALA A 392 -2.69 23.74 10.52
C ALA A 392 -3.30 22.79 9.48
N ASN A 393 -2.52 22.32 8.49
CA ASN A 393 -3.07 21.65 7.31
C ASN A 393 -2.72 20.16 7.20
N ALA A 394 -1.56 19.72 7.67
CA ALA A 394 -1.14 18.34 7.44
C ALA A 394 -1.92 17.32 8.29
N GLY A 395 -2.26 16.16 7.71
CA GLY A 395 -3.04 15.10 8.35
C GLY A 395 -4.51 15.07 7.93
N GLN A 396 -5.29 14.19 8.54
CA GLN A 396 -6.74 14.08 8.32
C GLN A 396 -7.47 15.32 8.87
N LYS A 397 -7.49 16.40 8.10
CA LYS A 397 -8.03 17.71 8.50
C LYS A 397 -9.10 18.25 7.57
N LEU A 398 -9.39 17.56 6.47
CA LEU A 398 -10.48 17.94 5.59
C LEU A 398 -11.83 17.60 6.23
N SER A 399 -12.81 18.46 6.00
CA SER A 399 -14.21 18.24 6.38
C SER A 399 -14.90 17.47 5.27
N CYS A 400 -15.05 16.16 5.45
CA CYS A 400 -15.40 15.20 4.38
C CYS A 400 -16.70 14.45 4.64
#